data_AF-Q4RNA6-F1
#
_entry.id   AF-Q4RNA6-F1
#
_cell.length_a   1.000
_cell.length_b   1.000
_cell.length_c   1.000
_cell.angle_alpha   90.00
_cell.angle_beta   90.00
_cell.angle_gamma   90.00
#
_symmetry.space_group_name_H-M   'P 1'
#
loop_
_entity.id
_entity.type
_entity.pdbx_description
1 polymer ?
#
loop_
_entity_poly.entity_id
_entity_poly.type
_entity_poly.pdbx_seq_one_letter_code
_entity_poly.pdbx_strand_id
1 'polypeptide(L)' 'QVYPYEALIVTTRGRNRLPKDVDRTRLERHLSPEEFVEVFGMTVEEFDRLALWKRNELKKQARLF' A
#
# COMPACT_ATOMS: atom_id res chain seq x y z
N GLN A 1 -3.70 10.16 -6.43
CA GLN A 1 -2.75 11.05 -5.74
C GLN A 1 -1.68 10.18 -5.09
N VAL A 2 -0.41 10.53 -5.30
CA VAL A 2 0.75 9.81 -4.75
C VAL A 2 1.08 10.38 -3.36
N TYR A 3 1.40 9.49 -2.41
CA TYR A 3 1.80 9.81 -1.04
C TYR A 3 3.01 8.96 -0.65
N PRO A 4 3.88 9.49 0.22
CA PRO A 4 4.99 8.71 0.76
C PRO A 4 4.46 7.52 1.55
N TYR A 5 5.16 6.39 1.46
CA TYR A 5 4.82 5.14 2.14
C TYR A 5 4.51 5.37 3.63
N GLU A 6 5.33 6.16 4.32
CA GLU A 6 5.17 6.46 5.74
C GLU A 6 3.81 7.09 6.12
N ALA A 7 3.23 7.88 5.20
CA ALA A 7 1.91 8.48 5.40
C ALA A 7 0.76 7.50 5.17
N LEU A 8 1.02 6.40 4.47
CA LEU A 8 0.06 5.34 4.15
C LEU A 8 0.11 4.16 5.13
N ILE A 9 1.16 4.04 5.95
CA ILE A 9 1.27 2.98 6.97
C ILE A 9 0.08 3.03 7.92
N VAL A 10 -0.65 1.92 8.04
CA VAL A 10 -1.74 1.78 9.00
C VAL A 10 -1.18 1.24 10.31
N THR A 11 -1.31 2.01 11.39
CA THR A 11 -0.95 1.55 12.74
C THR A 11 -2.20 1.39 13.60
N THR A 12 -2.33 0.24 14.26
CA THR A 12 -3.49 -0.13 15.08
C THR A 12 -3.66 0.78 16.32
N ARG A 13 -2.65 1.59 16.67
CA ARG A 13 -2.62 2.45 17.87
C ARG A 13 -2.86 3.95 17.59
N GLY A 14 -3.63 4.26 16.56
CA GLY A 14 -4.44 5.48 16.54
C GLY A 14 -3.72 6.81 16.27
N ARG A 15 -2.58 6.85 15.56
CA ARG A 15 -1.94 8.13 15.19
C ARG A 15 -1.62 8.37 13.72
N ASN A 16 -1.72 7.38 12.83
CA ASN A 16 -1.68 7.67 11.39
C ASN A 16 -3.08 8.00 10.88
N ARG A 17 -3.40 9.30 10.88
CA ARG A 17 -4.56 9.82 10.15
C ARG A 17 -4.21 9.76 8.67
N LEU A 18 -4.60 8.67 8.01
CA LEU A 18 -4.58 8.60 6.55
C LEU A 18 -5.21 9.88 5.97
N PRO A 19 -4.63 10.45 4.89
CA PRO A 19 -5.23 11.59 4.21
C PRO A 19 -6.70 11.31 3.85
N LYS A 20 -7.53 12.36 3.89
CA LYS A 20 -9.00 12.20 3.76
C LYS A 20 -9.43 11.65 2.40
N ASP A 21 -8.59 11.83 1.39
CA ASP A 21 -8.80 11.48 -0.01
C ASP A 21 -8.12 10.17 -0.43
N VAL A 22 -7.48 9.47 0.51
CA VAL A 22 -6.86 8.17 0.28
C VAL A 22 -7.88 7.04 0.41
N ASP A 23 -7.95 6.17 -0.59
CA ASP A 23 -8.76 4.96 -0.55
C ASP A 23 -8.10 3.93 0.36
N ARG A 24 -8.70 3.75 1.55
CA ARG A 24 -8.24 2.81 2.58
C ARG A 24 -8.22 1.36 2.11
N THR A 25 -9.02 1.01 1.10
CA THR A 25 -9.07 -0.36 0.57
C THR A 25 -7.95 -0.62 -0.43
N ARG A 26 -7.29 0.44 -0.94
CA ARG A 26 -6.31 0.40 -2.03
C ARG A 26 -5.10 1.30 -1.76
N LEU A 27 -4.56 1.25 -0.55
CA LEU A 27 -3.40 2.05 -0.15
C LEU A 27 -2.18 1.85 -1.06
N GLU A 28 -2.01 0.65 -1.61
CA GLU A 28 -0.94 0.33 -2.55
C GLU A 28 -0.98 1.18 -3.83
N ARG A 29 -2.16 1.65 -4.26
CA ARG A 29 -2.31 2.51 -5.46
C ARG A 29 -1.93 3.97 -5.21
N HIS A 30 -1.67 4.32 -3.96
CA HIS A 30 -1.28 5.66 -3.56
C HIS A 30 0.24 5.82 -3.41
N LEU A 31 1.02 4.75 -3.54
CA LEU A 31 2.48 4.81 -3.59
C LEU A 31 2.96 5.35 -4.94
N SER A 32 4.14 5.97 -4.95
CA SER A 32 4.83 6.22 -6.22
C SER A 32 5.26 4.88 -6.84
N PRO A 33 5.47 4.80 -8.16
CA PRO A 33 5.99 3.59 -8.78
C PRO A 33 7.31 3.12 -8.15
N GLU A 34 8.19 4.05 -7.77
CA GLU A 34 9.48 3.76 -7.15
C GLU A 34 9.30 3.16 -5.74
N GLU A 35 8.47 3.78 -4.89
CA GLU A 35 8.18 3.26 -3.54
C GLU A 35 7.42 1.94 -3.61
N PHE A 36 6.54 1.76 -4.60
CA PHE A 36 5.83 0.50 -4.80
C PHE A 36 6.81 -0.64 -5.05
N VAL A 37 7.79 -0.43 -5.93
CA VAL A 37 8.85 -1.41 -6.20
C VAL A 37 9.73 -1.63 -4.97
N GLU A 38 10.03 -0.60 -4.18
CA GLU A 38 10.81 -0.75 -2.95
C GLU A 38 10.06 -1.57 -1.87
N VAL A 39 8.76 -1.33 -1.70
CA VAL A 39 7.92 -1.98 -0.69
C VAL A 39 7.52 -3.41 -1.09
N PHE A 40 7.13 -3.61 -2.36
CA PHE A 40 6.59 -4.89 -2.84
C PHE A 40 7.59 -5.71 -3.67
N GLY A 41 8.73 -5.14 -4.05
CA GLY A 41 9.76 -5.81 -4.85
C GLY A 41 9.35 -6.09 -6.30
N MET A 42 8.25 -5.49 -6.77
CA MET A 42 7.69 -5.71 -8.11
C MET A 42 6.89 -4.50 -8.56
N THR A 43 6.59 -4.42 -9.85
CA THR A 43 5.75 -3.36 -10.44
C THR A 43 4.27 -3.53 -10.09
N VAL A 44 3.47 -2.46 -10.26
CA VAL A 44 2.02 -2.50 -10.04
C VAL A 44 1.35 -3.51 -10.97
N GLU A 45 1.84 -3.62 -12.21
CA GLU A 45 1.35 -4.56 -13.22
C GLU A 45 1.61 -6.01 -12.81
N GLU A 46 2.77 -6.31 -12.24
CA GLU A 46 3.08 -7.64 -11.69
C GLU A 46 2.22 -7.95 -10.47
N PHE A 47 2.05 -6.96 -9.58
CA PHE A 47 1.22 -7.10 -8.40
C PHE A 47 -0.25 -7.37 -8.77
N ASP A 48 -0.81 -6.68 -9.74
CA ASP A 48 -2.20 -6.87 -10.19
C ASP A 48 -2.44 -8.25 -10.83
N ARG A 49 -1.39 -8.93 -11.32
CA ARG A 49 -1.45 -10.32 -11.82
C ARG A 49 -1.46 -11.36 -10.70
N LEU A 50 -1.10 -10.99 -9.48
CA LEU A 50 -1.10 -11.91 -8.35
C LEU A 50 -2.53 -12.28 -7.92
N ALA A 51 -2.68 -13.52 -7.45
CA ALA A 51 -3.92 -13.97 -6.83
C ALA A 51 -4.31 -13.06 -5.65
N LEU A 52 -5.62 -12.87 -5.43
CA LEU A 52 -6.13 -11.95 -4.40
C LEU A 52 -5.55 -12.22 -3.01
N TRP A 53 -5.39 -13.50 -2.64
CA TRP A 53 -4.81 -13.89 -1.36
C TRP A 53 -3.35 -13.40 -1.22
N LYS A 54 -2.56 -13.44 -2.30
CA LYS A 54 -1.16 -13.03 -2.31
C LYS A 54 -1.04 -11.51 -2.23
N ARG A 55 -1.88 -10.77 -2.95
CA ARG A 55 -1.98 -9.31 -2.82
C ARG A 55 -2.32 -8.89 -1.39
N ASN A 56 -3.30 -9.56 -0.77
CA ASN A 56 -3.68 -9.27 0.62
C ASN A 56 -2.58 -9.62 1.62
N GLU A 57 -1.86 -10.72 1.42
CA GLU A 57 -0.71 -11.10 2.25
C GLU A 57 0.39 -10.03 2.20
N LEU A 58 0.79 -9.62 1.00
CA LEU A 58 1.81 -8.59 0.80
C LEU A 58 1.38 -7.24 1.40
N LYS A 59 0.12 -6.83 1.21
CA LYS A 59 -0.43 -5.60 1.83
C LYS A 59 -0.37 -5.65 3.35
N LYS A 60 -0.67 -6.80 3.97
CA LYS A 60 -0.55 -6.98 5.43
C LYS A 60 0.90 -6.86 5.89
N GLN A 61 1.85 -7.46 5.14
CA GLN A 61 3.28 -7.35 5.45
C GLN A 61 3.78 -5.90 5.37
N ALA A 62 3.32 -5.16 4.37
CA ALA A 62 3.61 -3.73 4.20
C ALA A 62 2.82 -2.81 5.14
N ARG A 63 1.96 -3.34 6.03
CA ARG A 63 1.04 -2.54 6.88
C ARG A 63 0.14 -1.58 6.08
N LEU A 64 -0.23 -2.01 4.88
CA LEU A 64 -1.14 -1.33 3.94
C LEU A 64 -2.48 -2.11 3.81
N PHE A 65 -2.85 -2.88 4.84
CA PHE A 65 -4.11 -3.61 4.93
C PHE A 65 -5.01 -3.05 6.04
#